data_AF-N8YUV2-F1
#
_entry.id   AF-N8YUV2-F1
#
_cell.length_a   1.000
_cell.length_b   1.000
_cell.length_c   1.000
_cell.angle_alpha   90.00
_cell.angle_beta   90.00
_cell.angle_gamma   90.00
#
_symmetry.space_group_name_H-M   'P 1'
#
loop_
_entity.id
_entity.type
_entity.pdbx_description
1 polymer ?
#
loop_
_entity_poly.entity_id
_entity_poly.type
_entity_poly.pdbx_seq_one_letter_code
_entity_poly.pdbx_strand_id
1 'polypeptide(L)'
;MQDERLSLSDTALRFGISSPSLISVWRKIYQTDGMLGLEPKSKGRVPMSKNKHKYIVDKPDHEKTTAELQRELLYLRAENAYLKKLDALLNPPKKDNKQG
;
A
#
# COMPACT_ATOMS: atom_id res chain seq x y z
N MET A 1 -25.56 -34.01 4.67
CA MET A 1 -25.83 -32.62 5.09
C MET A 1 -26.07 -31.75 3.86
N GLN A 2 -27.11 -32.07 3.10
CA GLN A 2 -27.65 -31.22 2.01
C GLN A 2 -29.18 -31.21 2.15
N ASP A 3 -29.65 -30.98 3.39
CA ASP A 3 -31.00 -31.38 3.78
C ASP A 3 -32.04 -30.24 3.74
N GLU A 4 -31.74 -29.13 3.07
CA GLU A 4 -32.76 -28.19 2.61
C GLU A 4 -32.37 -27.65 1.22
N ARG A 5 -32.99 -28.17 0.15
CA ARG A 5 -32.88 -27.62 -1.21
C ARG A 5 -33.73 -26.36 -1.37
N LEU A 6 -33.54 -25.39 -0.48
CA LEU A 6 -34.18 -24.08 -0.59
C LEU A 6 -33.51 -23.28 -1.70
N SER A 7 -34.29 -22.54 -2.49
CA SER A 7 -33.74 -21.60 -3.45
C SER A 7 -32.94 -20.52 -2.73
N LEU A 8 -32.01 -19.86 -3.44
CA LEU A 8 -31.30 -18.68 -2.89
C LEU A 8 -32.30 -17.60 -2.44
N SER A 9 -33.44 -17.50 -3.13
CA SER A 9 -34.51 -16.57 -2.81
C SER A 9 -35.25 -16.97 -1.52
N ASP A 10 -35.58 -18.24 -1.37
CA ASP A 10 -36.29 -18.75 -0.18
C ASP A 10 -35.41 -18.66 1.07
N THR A 11 -34.11 -18.94 0.93
CA THR A 11 -33.12 -18.74 2.00
C THR A 11 -32.97 -17.27 2.36
N ALA A 12 -32.90 -16.38 1.38
CA ALA A 12 -32.84 -14.94 1.65
C ALA A 12 -34.09 -14.43 2.38
N LEU A 13 -35.28 -14.86 1.97
CA LEU A 13 -36.54 -14.54 2.63
C LEU A 13 -36.56 -15.04 4.07
N ARG A 14 -36.17 -16.31 4.28
CA ARG A 14 -36.15 -16.94 5.62
C ARG A 14 -35.21 -16.25 6.60
N PHE A 15 -34.05 -15.79 6.11
CA PHE A 15 -33.02 -15.16 6.94
C PHE A 15 -33.06 -13.62 6.89
N GLY A 16 -34.06 -13.01 6.25
CA GLY A 16 -34.20 -11.55 6.16
C GLY A 16 -33.05 -10.85 5.42
N ILE A 17 -32.41 -11.55 4.47
CA ILE A 17 -31.29 -11.02 3.69
C ILE A 17 -31.84 -10.28 2.48
N SER A 18 -31.43 -9.03 2.28
CA SER A 18 -31.94 -8.17 1.20
C SER A 18 -31.61 -8.66 -0.21
N SER A 19 -30.51 -9.41 -0.37
CA SER A 19 -30.05 -9.90 -1.66
C SER A 19 -29.74 -11.39 -1.64
N PRO A 20 -30.47 -12.22 -2.40
CA PRO A 20 -30.15 -13.62 -2.63
C PRO A 20 -28.75 -13.85 -3.22
N SER A 21 -28.20 -12.88 -3.96
CA SER A 21 -26.86 -12.98 -4.54
C SER A 21 -25.77 -13.00 -3.48
N LEU A 22 -26.00 -12.38 -2.31
CA LEU A 22 -25.05 -12.36 -1.19
C LEU A 22 -24.81 -13.78 -0.64
N ILE A 23 -25.86 -14.60 -0.60
CA ILE A 23 -25.79 -16.00 -0.16
C ILE A 23 -24.93 -16.83 -1.12
N SER A 24 -25.03 -16.58 -2.43
CA SER A 24 -24.18 -17.25 -3.44
C SER A 24 -22.70 -16.87 -3.27
N VAL A 25 -22.42 -15.59 -3.00
CA VAL A 25 -21.06 -15.10 -2.74
C VAL A 25 -20.50 -15.73 -1.46
N TRP A 26 -21.24 -15.72 -0.35
CA TRP A 26 -20.81 -16.35 0.90
C TRP A 26 -20.58 -17.84 0.75
N ARG A 27 -21.44 -18.55 -0.01
CA ARG A 27 -21.25 -19.96 -0.32
C ARG A 27 -19.92 -20.22 -1.04
N LYS A 28 -19.60 -19.41 -2.05
CA LYS A 28 -18.35 -19.53 -2.80
C LYS A 28 -17.14 -19.26 -1.90
N ILE A 29 -17.17 -18.19 -1.10
CA ILE A 29 -16.10 -17.84 -0.16
C ILE A 29 -15.91 -18.96 0.88
N TYR A 30 -16.99 -19.51 1.41
CA TYR A 30 -16.92 -20.59 2.37
C TYR A 30 -16.33 -21.87 1.78
N GLN A 31 -16.65 -22.18 0.51
CA GLN A 31 -16.07 -23.34 -0.18
C GLN A 31 -14.56 -23.19 -0.44
N THR A 32 -14.06 -21.97 -0.64
CA THR A 32 -12.63 -21.74 -0.90
C THR A 32 -11.82 -21.54 0.37
N ASP A 33 -12.33 -20.74 1.30
CA ASP A 33 -11.58 -20.18 2.43
C ASP A 33 -12.13 -20.66 3.79
N GLY A 34 -13.18 -21.50 3.79
CA GLY A 34 -13.85 -21.98 5.00
C GLY A 34 -14.49 -20.85 5.82
N MET A 35 -14.59 -21.04 7.14
CA MET A 35 -15.11 -20.02 8.07
C MET A 35 -14.28 -18.74 8.05
N LEU A 36 -12.94 -18.85 7.93
CA LEU A 36 -12.03 -17.70 7.93
C LEU A 36 -12.30 -16.74 6.76
N GLY A 37 -12.83 -17.23 5.65
CA GLY A 37 -13.22 -16.40 4.51
C GLY A 37 -14.38 -15.45 4.79
N LEU A 38 -15.28 -15.84 5.72
CA LEU A 38 -16.45 -15.06 6.11
C LEU A 38 -16.14 -14.09 7.26
N GLU A 39 -14.96 -14.16 7.86
CA GLU A 39 -14.56 -13.20 8.89
C GLU A 39 -14.48 -11.77 8.30
N PRO A 40 -14.92 -10.74 9.06
CA PRO A 40 -14.80 -9.35 8.64
C PRO A 40 -13.34 -8.96 8.37
N LYS A 41 -12.94 -8.92 7.11
CA LYS A 41 -11.63 -8.38 6.71
C LYS A 41 -11.60 -6.87 6.98
N SER A 42 -10.47 -6.36 7.46
CA SER A 42 -10.31 -4.93 7.77
C SER A 42 -10.71 -4.09 6.56
N LYS A 43 -11.77 -3.30 6.73
CA LYS A 43 -12.35 -2.53 5.64
C LYS A 43 -11.52 -1.26 5.45
N GLY A 44 -10.64 -1.26 4.46
CA GLY A 44 -9.84 -0.07 4.16
C GLY A 44 -8.63 -0.36 3.26
N ARG A 45 -7.99 0.72 2.80
CA ARG A 45 -6.71 0.66 2.11
C ARG A 45 -5.66 0.15 3.09
N VAL A 46 -4.96 -0.93 2.77
CA VAL A 46 -3.76 -1.33 3.52
C VAL A 46 -2.83 -0.12 3.63
N PRO A 47 -2.36 0.26 4.83
CA PRO A 47 -1.43 1.37 4.94
C PRO A 47 -0.21 1.03 4.08
N MET A 48 0.19 1.96 3.20
CA MET A 48 1.46 1.78 2.50
C MET A 48 2.53 1.60 3.56
N SER A 49 3.31 0.52 3.46
CA SER A 49 4.47 0.32 4.32
C SER A 49 5.31 1.58 4.26
N LYS A 50 5.34 2.33 5.37
CA LYS A 50 6.10 3.59 5.48
C LYS A 50 7.61 3.34 5.49
N ASN A 51 8.06 2.12 5.20
CA ASN A 51 9.44 1.75 5.38
C ASN A 51 9.98 0.95 4.21
N LYS A 52 10.28 1.66 3.12
CA LYS A 52 11.12 1.13 2.04
C LYS A 52 12.63 1.36 2.27
N HIS A 53 13.01 1.98 3.40
CA HIS A 53 14.39 2.47 3.61
C HIS A 53 15.05 1.97 4.92
N LYS A 54 14.48 1.01 5.65
CA LYS A 54 15.15 0.43 6.85
C LYS A 54 16.57 -0.08 6.58
N TYR A 55 16.85 -0.52 5.35
CA TYR A 55 18.16 -1.08 5.02
C TYR A 55 19.29 -0.05 4.93
N ILE A 56 18.98 1.26 4.80
CA ILE A 56 20.00 2.29 4.64
C ILE A 56 20.39 2.93 5.99
N VAL A 57 19.46 2.98 6.95
CA VAL A 57 19.58 3.93 8.07
C VAL A 57 20.05 3.31 9.39
N ASP A 58 19.90 2.00 9.60
CA ASP A 58 20.06 1.44 10.96
C ASP A 58 21.48 0.92 11.28
N LYS A 59 22.38 0.83 10.30
CA LYS A 59 23.75 0.33 10.52
C LYS A 59 24.74 1.50 10.70
N PRO A 60 25.62 1.49 11.71
CA PRO A 60 26.66 2.50 11.81
C PRO A 60 27.70 2.34 10.69
N ASP A 61 28.28 3.44 10.23
CA ASP A 61 29.14 3.48 9.03
C ASP A 61 30.33 2.53 9.07
N HIS A 62 30.88 2.29 10.26
CA HIS A 62 32.03 1.40 10.46
C HIS A 62 31.71 -0.08 10.24
N GLU A 63 30.44 -0.46 10.24
CA GLU A 63 30.02 -1.82 9.94
C GLU A 63 29.50 -1.97 8.51
N LYS A 64 29.29 -0.87 7.77
CA LYS A 64 28.81 -0.90 6.39
C LYS A 64 29.92 -1.43 5.47
N THR A 65 29.53 -2.28 4.54
CA THR A 65 30.41 -2.67 3.43
C THR A 65 30.65 -1.50 2.49
N THR A 66 31.73 -1.55 1.71
CA THR A 66 32.04 -0.51 0.71
C THR A 66 30.92 -0.35 -0.33
N ALA A 67 30.27 -1.45 -0.71
CA ALA A 67 29.14 -1.43 -1.64
C ALA A 67 27.90 -0.74 -1.05
N GLU A 68 27.60 -0.96 0.23
CA GLU A 68 26.50 -0.28 0.94
C GLU A 68 26.75 1.22 1.03
N LEU A 69 27.97 1.63 1.40
CA LEU A 69 28.37 3.04 1.44
C LEU A 69 28.24 3.71 0.07
N GLN A 70 28.70 3.07 -1.00
CA GLN A 70 28.56 3.60 -2.36
C GLN A 70 27.09 3.78 -2.76
N ARG A 71 26.24 2.81 -2.42
CA ARG A 71 24.80 2.85 -2.71
C ARG A 71 24.10 3.99 -1.97
N GLU A 72 24.42 4.16 -0.69
CA GLU A 72 23.92 5.28 0.11
C GLU A 72 24.39 6.63 -0.43
N LEU A 73 25.67 6.74 -0.81
CA LEU A 73 26.23 7.96 -1.38
C LEU A 73 25.53 8.33 -2.71
N LEU A 74 25.28 7.34 -3.58
CA LEU A 74 24.52 7.54 -4.82
C LEU A 74 23.09 8.00 -4.54
N TYR A 75 22.43 7.40 -3.56
CA TYR A 75 21.08 7.78 -3.14
C TYR A 75 21.05 9.23 -2.63
N LEU A 76 21.94 9.59 -1.70
CA LEU A 76 22.05 10.93 -1.15
C LEU A 76 22.39 11.97 -2.22
N ARG A 77 23.21 11.62 -3.22
CA ARG A 77 23.49 12.49 -4.37
C ARG A 77 22.24 12.73 -5.21
N ALA A 78 21.45 11.70 -5.46
CA ALA A 78 20.20 11.82 -6.22
C ALA A 78 19.17 12.68 -5.47
N GLU A 79 19.01 12.46 -4.17
CA GLU A 79 18.13 13.27 -3.31
C GLU A 79 18.56 14.74 -3.28
N ASN A 80 19.85 15.02 -3.06
CA ASN A 80 20.37 16.39 -3.10
C ASN A 80 20.18 17.05 -4.47
N ALA A 81 20.40 16.32 -5.58
CA ALA A 81 20.19 16.86 -6.91
C ALA A 81 18.71 17.23 -7.16
N TYR A 82 17.78 16.39 -6.68
CA TYR A 82 16.36 16.67 -6.74
C TYR A 82 16.00 17.93 -5.93
N LEU A 83 16.49 18.05 -4.70
CA LEU A 83 16.24 19.22 -3.85
C LEU A 83 16.81 20.51 -4.46
N LYS A 84 18.02 20.47 -5.01
CA LYS A 84 18.60 21.62 -5.72
C LYS A 84 17.78 22.04 -6.94
N LYS A 85 17.27 21.07 -7.69
CA LYS A 85 16.39 21.35 -8.83
C LYS A 85 15.07 21.98 -8.36
N LEU A 86 14.51 21.51 -7.26
CA LEU A 86 13.31 22.09 -6.67
C LEU A 86 13.56 23.53 -6.19
N ASP A 87 14.67 23.78 -5.51
CA ASP A 87 15.06 25.11 -5.04
C ASP A 87 15.25 26.08 -6.20
N ALA A 88 15.92 25.66 -7.29
CA ALA A 88 16.08 26.48 -8.49
C ALA A 88 14.75 26.86 -9.18
N LEU A 89 13.71 26.03 -9.02
CA LEU A 89 12.38 26.33 -9.54
C LEU A 89 11.61 27.32 -8.65
N LEU A 90 11.79 27.23 -7.33
CA LEU A 90 11.09 28.09 -6.36
C LEU A 90 11.77 29.45 -6.19
N ASN A 91 13.11 29.46 -6.23
CA ASN A 91 13.95 30.62 -6.05
C ASN A 91 14.76 30.87 -7.33
N PRO A 92 14.11 31.34 -8.43
CA PRO A 92 14.84 31.66 -9.64
C PRO A 92 15.89 32.74 -9.32
N PRO A 93 17.13 32.61 -9.81
CA PRO A 93 18.17 33.59 -9.54
C PRO A 93 17.70 34.97 -10.00
N LYS A 94 17.85 35.97 -9.12
CA LYS A 94 17.59 37.37 -9.49
C LYS A 94 18.52 37.71 -10.65
N LYS A 95 17.95 38.11 -11.79
CA LYS A 95 18.73 38.64 -12.89
C LYS A 95 19.33 39.95 -12.40
N ASP A 96 20.62 39.95 -12.11
CA ASP A 96 21.37 41.17 -11.85
C ASP A 96 21.40 41.98 -13.15
N ASN A 97 20.40 42.84 -13.34
CA ASN A 97 20.40 43.87 -14.36
C ASN A 97 21.49 44.89 -14.01
N LYS A 98 22.74 44.62 -14.40
CA LYS A 98 23.77 45.66 -14.52
C LYS A 98 23.36 46.58 -15.67
N GLN A 99 22.71 47.68 -15.33
CA GLN A 99 22.51 48.82 -16.22
C GLN A 99 23.79 49.66 -16.24
N GLY A 100 24.28 49.90 -17.46
CA GLY A 100 24.95 51.12 -17.94
C GLY A 100 26.11 51.67 -17.14
#